data_AF-V4BI99-F1
#
_entry.id   AF-V4BI99-F1
#
_cell.length_a   1.000
_cell.length_b   1.000
_cell.length_c   1.000
_cell.angle_alpha   90.00
_cell.angle_beta   90.00
_cell.angle_gamma   90.00
#
_symmetry.space_group_name_H-M   'P 1'
#
loop_
_entity.id
_entity.type
_entity.pdbx_description
1 polymer ?
#
loop_
_entity_poly.entity_id
_entity_poly.type
_entity_poly.pdbx_seq_one_letter_code
_entity_poly.pdbx_strand_id
1 'polypeptide(L)'
;MKNYFINSFVQNHFATVRYTIHVENEHSETVSSTFVLPIPQDTFIASFSAIIDGVEYAGEMVLNENISTEDNGTNTQTALTAQVRKRLIDDPKRNIFEIDLTLAADKETTFIVTYYERLIRKGSHYKQRLIVEPGQLVDTLLVNAIFLEDQGFETFSYMLPMANDFHDASSDLASLLETPTKRSLLYQLSRDQQLAASYQGVAGEVIITYDLNSTQGAGMVDVKDEYFVHYFTPSGLKPIDKNILFVLDTSGSMAGIKIQQLRESMLTILDNLNPDDNFNILRFESNTSTLFDYPVEANLTNIEEAMILVNDTIKAGGGTAINDALLEAIISLKALPNKSRRAQLIFFLTDGGATVGVTSRKKILQNVKSENDGSISIYCLGFGVNSDDKFLKELAKENRGIYAKIPEDT
;
A
#
# COMPACT_ATOMS: atom_id res chain seq x y z
N MET A 1 20.82 17.07 -16.61
CA MET A 1 19.52 17.58 -16.11
C MET A 1 19.79 18.87 -15.35
N LYS A 2 19.02 19.94 -15.60
CA LYS A 2 19.24 21.25 -14.97
C LYS A 2 18.34 21.52 -13.78
N ASN A 3 17.04 21.25 -13.88
CA ASN A 3 16.10 21.49 -12.79
C ASN A 3 15.20 20.29 -12.56
N TYR A 4 14.89 20.03 -11.28
CA TYR A 4 14.01 18.95 -10.86
C TYR A 4 13.01 19.44 -9.83
N PHE A 5 11.76 19.62 -10.27
CA PHE A 5 10.71 20.20 -9.46
C PHE A 5 9.56 19.22 -9.23
N ILE A 6 9.12 19.12 -7.98
CA ILE A 6 7.94 18.37 -7.58
C ILE A 6 6.96 19.35 -6.94
N ASN A 7 5.75 19.43 -7.47
CA ASN A 7 4.65 20.15 -6.86
C ASN A 7 3.57 19.14 -6.46
N SER A 8 3.29 19.04 -5.17
CA SER A 8 2.17 18.25 -4.63
C SER A 8 1.12 19.19 -4.09
N PHE A 9 -0.12 19.02 -4.52
CA PHE A 9 -1.28 19.72 -3.98
C PHE A 9 -2.28 18.69 -3.47
N VAL A 10 -2.49 18.66 -2.16
CA VAL A 10 -3.42 17.77 -1.48
C VAL A 10 -4.62 18.57 -1.02
N GLN A 11 -5.80 18.11 -1.42
CA GLN A 11 -7.06 18.62 -0.90
C GLN A 11 -8.01 17.45 -0.65
N ASN A 12 -8.62 17.41 0.53
CA ASN A 12 -9.58 16.37 0.91
C ASN A 12 -9.01 14.96 0.66
N HIS A 13 -7.76 14.75 1.07
CA HIS A 13 -7.01 13.49 0.93
C HIS A 13 -6.72 13.06 -0.52
N PHE A 14 -6.98 13.92 -1.50
CA PHE A 14 -6.66 13.67 -2.90
C PHE A 14 -5.47 14.56 -3.31
N ALA A 15 -4.41 13.93 -3.78
CA ALA A 15 -3.20 14.60 -4.20
C ALA A 15 -3.12 14.70 -5.71
N THR A 16 -2.79 15.90 -6.21
CA THR A 16 -2.27 16.11 -7.56
C THR A 16 -0.79 16.35 -7.46
N VAL A 17 0.02 15.46 -8.05
CA VAL A 17 1.47 15.57 -8.03
C VAL A 17 1.98 15.82 -9.43
N ARG A 18 2.76 16.88 -9.60
CA ARG A 18 3.36 17.29 -10.86
C ARG A 18 4.88 17.32 -10.74
N TYR A 19 5.53 16.46 -11.52
CA TYR A 19 6.96 16.53 -11.77
C TYR A 19 7.22 17.46 -12.95
N THR A 20 8.23 18.32 -12.84
CA THR A 20 8.71 19.17 -13.93
C THR A 20 10.22 19.05 -13.98
N ILE A 21 10.72 18.44 -15.05
CA ILE A 21 12.12 18.06 -15.20
C ILE A 21 12.67 18.77 -16.42
N HIS A 22 13.65 19.64 -16.21
CA HIS A 22 14.30 20.37 -17.29
C HIS A 22 15.65 19.73 -17.62
N VAL A 23 15.85 19.41 -18.90
CA VAL A 23 17.02 18.71 -19.41
C VAL A 23 17.62 19.51 -20.55
N GLU A 24 18.94 19.63 -20.55
CA GLU A 24 19.71 20.27 -21.61
C GLU A 24 20.82 19.30 -22.03
N ASN A 25 21.06 19.23 -23.33
CA ASN A 25 22.20 18.53 -23.89
C ASN A 25 23.33 19.53 -24.15
N GLU A 26 24.26 19.62 -23.20
CA GLU A 26 25.44 20.48 -23.29
C GLU A 26 26.58 19.86 -24.15
N HIS A 27 26.35 18.69 -24.76
CA HIS A 27 27.32 18.07 -25.65
C HIS A 27 27.14 18.57 -27.09
N SER A 28 28.25 18.60 -27.83
CA SER A 28 28.27 18.93 -29.25
C SER A 28 27.67 17.86 -30.17
N GLU A 29 27.17 16.75 -29.60
CA GLU A 29 26.61 15.61 -30.32
C GLU A 29 25.20 15.28 -29.79
N THR A 30 24.43 14.53 -30.57
CA THR A 30 23.10 14.05 -30.15
C THR A 30 23.26 13.00 -29.06
N VAL A 31 22.54 13.15 -27.95
CA VAL A 31 22.61 12.26 -26.79
C VAL A 31 21.26 11.58 -26.57
N SER A 32 21.28 10.29 -26.23
CA SER A 32 20.09 9.57 -25.77
C SER A 32 20.19 9.30 -24.28
N SER A 33 19.06 9.39 -23.56
CA SER A 33 18.98 9.18 -22.12
C SER A 33 17.61 8.64 -21.73
N THR A 34 17.60 7.75 -20.74
CA THR A 34 16.37 7.21 -20.15
C THR A 34 16.16 7.85 -18.77
N PHE A 35 14.99 8.42 -18.56
CA PHE A 35 14.56 8.97 -17.28
C PHE A 35 13.52 8.04 -16.69
N VAL A 36 13.75 7.62 -15.45
CA VAL A 36 12.82 6.77 -14.71
C VAL A 36 12.21 7.60 -13.61
N LEU A 37 10.89 7.78 -13.67
CA LEU A 37 10.11 8.41 -12.61
C LEU A 37 9.38 7.31 -11.83
N PRO A 38 9.76 7.03 -10.59
CA PRO A 38 9.01 6.11 -9.74
C PRO A 38 7.63 6.72 -9.41
N ILE A 39 6.58 5.92 -9.54
CA ILE A 39 5.21 6.30 -9.18
C ILE A 39 4.59 5.26 -8.24
N PRO A 40 3.86 5.68 -7.19
CA PRO A 40 3.19 4.73 -6.31
C PRO A 40 2.20 3.84 -7.09
N GLN A 41 2.06 2.57 -6.70
CA GLN A 41 1.25 1.59 -7.44
C GLN A 41 -0.25 1.96 -7.52
N ASP A 42 -0.78 2.63 -6.51
CA ASP A 42 -2.19 3.03 -6.43
C ASP A 42 -2.41 4.47 -6.97
N THR A 43 -1.67 4.86 -8.01
CA THR A 43 -1.80 6.16 -8.70
C THR A 43 -2.32 6.02 -10.12
N PHE A 44 -2.86 7.11 -10.64
CA PHE A 44 -3.25 7.23 -12.05
C PHE A 44 -2.45 8.37 -12.68
N ILE A 45 -1.73 8.09 -13.78
CA ILE A 45 -1.13 9.16 -14.58
C ILE A 45 -2.26 9.94 -15.24
N ALA A 46 -2.31 11.23 -14.98
CA ALA A 46 -3.33 12.14 -15.49
C ALA A 46 -2.90 12.74 -16.83
N SER A 47 -1.63 13.10 -16.94
CA SER A 47 -1.07 13.67 -18.16
C SER A 47 0.45 13.55 -18.19
N PHE A 48 0.98 13.55 -19.41
CA PHE A 48 2.39 13.73 -19.71
C PHE A 48 2.51 14.76 -20.83
N SER A 49 3.45 15.69 -20.72
CA SER A 49 3.82 16.55 -21.84
C SER A 49 5.33 16.78 -21.88
N ALA A 50 5.84 17.04 -23.08
CA ALA A 50 7.22 17.45 -23.31
C ALA A 50 7.23 18.79 -24.04
N ILE A 51 7.99 19.75 -23.53
CA ILE A 51 8.19 21.05 -24.17
C ILE A 51 9.57 21.01 -24.84
N ILE A 52 9.59 20.93 -26.17
CA ILE A 52 10.81 20.87 -26.98
C ILE A 52 10.86 22.14 -27.84
N ASP A 53 11.94 22.91 -27.73
CA ASP A 53 12.10 24.19 -28.44
C ASP A 53 10.89 25.15 -28.25
N GLY A 54 10.31 25.16 -27.05
CA GLY A 54 9.15 26.00 -26.70
C GLY A 54 7.79 25.51 -27.21
N VAL A 55 7.74 24.38 -27.92
CA VAL A 55 6.48 23.75 -28.36
C VAL A 55 6.12 22.61 -27.42
N GLU A 56 4.90 22.65 -26.87
CA GLU A 56 4.38 21.57 -26.02
C GLU A 56 3.78 20.43 -26.84
N TYR A 57 4.27 19.23 -26.60
CA TYR A 57 3.76 17.97 -27.13
C TYR A 57 3.10 17.21 -25.98
N ALA A 58 1.77 17.17 -25.99
CA ALA A 58 1.00 16.41 -25.00
C ALA A 58 0.93 14.93 -25.40
N GLY A 59 1.20 14.04 -24.44
CA GLY A 59 1.02 12.61 -24.62
C GLY A 59 -0.46 12.24 -24.67
N GLU A 60 -0.83 11.38 -25.62
CA GLU A 60 -2.17 10.82 -25.71
C GLU A 60 -2.25 9.53 -24.90
N MET A 61 -3.25 9.44 -24.00
CA MET A 61 -3.53 8.21 -23.28
C MET A 61 -4.31 7.24 -24.16
N VAL A 62 -3.66 6.18 -24.62
CA VAL A 62 -4.27 5.11 -25.41
C VAL A 62 -4.29 3.80 -24.62
N LEU A 63 -5.31 2.98 -24.83
CA LEU A 63 -5.35 1.61 -24.29
C LEU A 63 -4.25 0.78 -24.96
N ASN A 64 -3.57 -0.09 -24.20
CA ASN A 64 -2.46 -0.92 -24.69
C ASN A 64 -2.79 -1.72 -25.97
N GLU A 65 -4.05 -2.11 -26.15
CA GLU A 65 -4.56 -2.86 -27.30
C GLU A 65 -4.53 -2.05 -28.62
N ASN A 66 -4.46 -0.72 -28.51
CA ASN A 66 -4.51 0.23 -29.61
C ASN A 66 -3.15 0.90 -29.88
N ILE A 67 -2.09 0.50 -29.17
CA ILE A 67 -0.74 0.95 -29.48
C ILE A 67 -0.27 0.19 -30.73
N SER A 68 -0.39 0.83 -31.90
CA SER A 68 0.25 0.33 -33.11
C SER A 68 1.76 0.41 -32.94
N THR A 69 2.47 -0.71 -33.04
CA THR A 69 3.95 -0.75 -33.13
C THR A 69 4.47 -0.24 -34.49
N GLU A 70 3.61 0.38 -35.31
CA GLU A 70 4.02 1.03 -36.56
C GLU A 70 4.71 2.34 -36.22
N ASP A 71 5.98 2.20 -35.88
CA ASP A 71 6.97 3.26 -35.90
C ASP A 71 7.13 3.72 -37.36
N ASN A 72 6.31 4.68 -37.80
CA ASN A 72 6.59 5.45 -39.01
C ASN A 72 7.75 6.39 -38.68
N GLY A 73 8.94 5.80 -38.50
CA GLY A 73 10.18 6.47 -38.18
C GLY A 73 10.51 7.52 -39.24
N THR A 74 10.04 8.75 -39.02
CA THR A 74 10.75 9.91 -39.53
C THR A 74 12.00 10.02 -38.68
N ASN A 75 13.16 9.81 -39.30
CA ASN A 75 14.48 10.12 -38.72
C ASN A 75 14.54 11.60 -38.32
N THR A 76 13.97 11.96 -37.17
CA THR A 76 14.16 13.26 -36.54
C THR A 76 15.32 13.14 -35.56
N GLN A 77 16.22 14.12 -35.55
CA GLN A 77 17.35 14.18 -34.62
C GLN A 77 16.91 14.30 -33.14
N THR A 78 15.60 14.46 -32.90
CA THR A 78 14.97 14.45 -31.58
C THR A 78 13.79 13.49 -31.63
N ALA A 79 13.78 12.52 -30.71
CA ALA A 79 12.76 11.49 -30.60
C ALA A 79 12.42 11.29 -29.12
N LEU A 80 11.16 10.97 -28.84
CA LEU A 80 10.64 10.81 -27.48
C LEU A 80 9.65 9.64 -27.44
N THR A 81 9.87 8.71 -26.52
CA THR A 81 8.91 7.66 -26.18
C THR A 81 8.74 7.60 -24.67
N ALA A 82 7.51 7.41 -24.19
CA ALA A 82 7.22 7.27 -22.77
C ALA A 82 6.28 6.08 -22.52
N GLN A 83 6.53 5.33 -21.46
CA GLN A 83 5.76 4.14 -21.13
C GLN A 83 5.70 3.91 -19.62
N VAL A 84 4.57 3.36 -19.15
CA VAL A 84 4.44 2.85 -17.78
C VAL A 84 4.86 1.39 -17.76
N ARG A 85 5.80 1.02 -16.90
CA ARG A 85 6.20 -0.36 -16.66
C ARG A 85 6.08 -0.70 -15.19
N LYS A 86 5.85 -1.98 -14.89
CA LYS A 86 5.94 -2.48 -13.53
C LYS A 86 7.43 -2.62 -13.17
N ARG A 87 7.86 -2.13 -12.01
CA ARG A 87 9.23 -2.37 -11.54
C ARG A 87 9.29 -3.81 -11.02
N LEU A 88 9.97 -4.70 -11.76
CA LEU A 88 9.94 -6.14 -11.47
C LEU A 88 11.03 -6.61 -10.51
N ILE A 89 12.10 -5.84 -10.30
CA ILE A 89 13.36 -6.40 -9.75
C ILE A 89 13.64 -6.00 -8.29
N ASP A 90 13.16 -4.85 -7.78
CA ASP A 90 13.53 -4.39 -6.41
C ASP A 90 12.37 -3.92 -5.51
N ASP A 91 11.20 -3.59 -6.07
CA ASP A 91 10.06 -3.13 -5.27
C ASP A 91 8.72 -3.48 -5.96
N PRO A 92 8.10 -4.62 -5.61
CA PRO A 92 6.86 -5.08 -6.25
C PRO A 92 5.65 -4.19 -5.97
N LYS A 93 5.78 -3.17 -5.10
CA LYS A 93 4.73 -2.18 -4.78
C LYS A 93 4.86 -0.87 -5.58
N ARG A 94 5.72 -0.83 -6.61
CA ARG A 94 5.98 0.39 -7.39
C ARG A 94 5.85 0.16 -8.89
N ASN A 95 5.22 1.13 -9.55
CA ASN A 95 5.29 1.29 -11.00
C ASN A 95 6.40 2.29 -11.32
N ILE A 96 6.92 2.23 -12.54
CA ILE A 96 7.85 3.23 -13.07
C ILE A 96 7.24 3.83 -14.33
N PHE A 97 7.41 5.14 -14.47
CA PHE A 97 7.17 5.85 -15.70
C PHE A 97 8.54 6.11 -16.34
N GLU A 98 8.80 5.43 -17.46
CA GLU A 98 10.07 5.46 -18.17
C GLU A 98 9.92 6.37 -19.39
N ILE A 99 10.86 7.30 -19.55
CA ILE A 99 10.90 8.27 -20.65
C ILE A 99 12.25 8.08 -21.36
N ASP A 100 12.22 7.62 -22.59
CA ASP A 100 13.40 7.57 -23.46
C ASP A 100 13.43 8.82 -24.33
N LEU A 101 14.51 9.58 -24.20
CA LEU A 101 14.73 10.83 -24.91
C LEU A 101 15.99 10.72 -25.77
N THR A 102 15.88 11.09 -27.03
CA THR A 102 17.02 11.46 -27.88
C THR A 102 16.97 12.98 -28.09
N LEU A 103 18.01 13.69 -27.68
CA LEU A 103 18.10 15.15 -27.74
C LEU A 103 19.30 15.58 -28.58
N ALA A 104 19.08 16.43 -29.57
CA ALA A 104 20.16 16.95 -30.41
C ALA A 104 21.14 17.83 -29.60
N ALA A 105 22.31 18.11 -30.18
CA ALA A 105 23.33 18.97 -29.56
C ALA A 105 22.77 20.37 -29.26
N ASP A 106 23.14 20.95 -28.12
CA ASP A 106 22.75 22.29 -27.67
C ASP A 106 21.23 22.53 -27.61
N LYS A 107 20.46 21.45 -27.43
CA LYS A 107 18.99 21.51 -27.28
C LYS A 107 18.57 21.29 -25.83
N GLU A 108 17.41 21.83 -25.51
CA GLU A 108 16.75 21.67 -24.22
C GLU A 108 15.34 21.10 -24.38
N THR A 109 14.88 20.43 -23.33
CA THR A 109 13.51 19.94 -23.22
C THR A 109 13.03 20.00 -21.78
N THR A 110 11.72 20.14 -21.59
CA THR A 110 11.10 20.04 -20.27
C THR A 110 10.02 18.97 -20.26
N PHE A 111 10.14 18.00 -19.36
CA PHE A 111 9.11 16.99 -19.11
C PHE A 111 8.19 17.43 -18.00
N ILE A 112 6.90 17.23 -18.21
CA ILE A 112 5.87 17.44 -17.19
C ILE A 112 5.09 16.13 -17.07
N VAL A 113 5.13 15.51 -15.89
CA VAL A 113 4.32 14.34 -15.58
C VAL A 113 3.39 14.70 -14.44
N THR A 114 2.08 14.53 -14.63
CA THR A 114 1.09 14.73 -13.58
C THR A 114 0.41 13.41 -13.26
N TYR A 115 0.34 13.05 -11.99
CA TYR A 115 -0.47 11.93 -11.52
C TYR A 115 -1.38 12.34 -10.37
N TYR A 116 -2.44 11.56 -10.21
CA TYR A 116 -3.35 11.64 -9.09
C TYR A 116 -3.11 10.47 -8.12
N GLU A 117 -3.17 10.79 -6.83
CA GLU A 117 -3.03 9.84 -5.74
C GLU A 117 -4.14 10.07 -4.72
N ARG A 118 -4.79 9.00 -4.26
CA ARG A 118 -5.72 9.07 -3.11
C ARG A 118 -4.99 8.62 -1.86
N LEU A 119 -4.84 9.52 -0.89
CA LEU A 119 -4.22 9.20 0.40
C LEU A 119 -5.17 8.36 1.25
N ILE A 120 -4.67 7.24 1.76
CA ILE A 120 -5.46 6.30 2.57
C ILE A 120 -4.96 6.36 4.01
N ARG A 121 -5.86 6.65 4.95
CA ARG A 121 -5.56 6.65 6.38
C ARG A 121 -5.23 5.23 6.85
N LYS A 122 -4.08 5.07 7.50
CA LYS A 122 -3.62 3.80 8.11
C LYS A 122 -3.01 4.09 9.47
N GLY A 123 -3.35 3.30 10.49
CA GLY A 123 -2.77 3.46 11.84
C GLY A 123 -2.84 4.91 12.33
N SER A 124 -4.04 5.49 12.24
CA SER A 124 -4.39 6.88 12.58
C SER A 124 -3.72 8.01 11.80
N HIS A 125 -3.05 7.77 10.67
CA HIS A 125 -2.42 8.85 9.90
C HIS A 125 -2.60 8.67 8.40
N TYR A 126 -2.64 9.78 7.66
CA TYR A 126 -2.38 9.81 6.23
C TYR A 126 -0.88 9.89 6.00
N LYS A 127 -0.40 9.30 4.90
CA LYS A 127 1.00 9.32 4.51
C LYS A 127 1.13 9.57 3.02
N GLN A 128 1.86 10.61 2.64
CA GLN A 128 2.29 10.84 1.26
C GLN A 128 3.80 10.61 1.16
N ARG A 129 4.24 9.96 0.08
CA ARG A 129 5.67 9.76 -0.23
C ARG A 129 5.96 10.39 -1.58
N LEU A 130 6.74 11.46 -1.59
CA LEU A 130 7.20 12.11 -2.82
C LEU A 130 8.63 11.66 -3.09
N ILE A 131 8.83 10.98 -4.22
CA ILE A 131 10.12 10.38 -4.55
C ILE A 131 10.99 11.46 -5.19
N VAL A 132 12.18 11.66 -4.62
CA VAL A 132 13.16 12.67 -4.99
C VAL A 132 14.42 11.95 -5.45
N GLU A 133 14.51 11.68 -6.74
CA GLU A 133 15.62 10.91 -7.32
C GLU A 133 15.94 11.42 -8.74
N PRO A 134 16.58 12.59 -8.88
CA PRO A 134 17.03 13.11 -10.18
C PRO A 134 18.10 12.22 -10.86
N GLY A 135 18.76 11.32 -10.12
CA GLY A 135 19.84 10.44 -10.62
C GLY A 135 21.16 11.15 -10.92
N GLN A 136 21.22 12.48 -10.72
CA GLN A 136 22.40 13.32 -10.90
C GLN A 136 22.23 14.63 -10.12
N LEU A 137 23.30 15.41 -9.98
CA LEU A 137 23.23 16.77 -9.47
C LEU A 137 22.46 17.67 -10.44
N VAL A 138 21.55 18.47 -9.91
CA VAL A 138 20.79 19.49 -10.65
C VAL A 138 21.08 20.88 -10.08
N ASP A 139 20.88 21.92 -10.88
CA ASP A 139 21.13 23.30 -10.46
C ASP A 139 20.17 23.71 -9.34
N THR A 140 18.89 23.38 -9.51
CA THR A 140 17.87 23.55 -8.48
C THR A 140 17.02 22.29 -8.33
N LEU A 141 16.96 21.78 -7.11
CA LEU A 141 16.00 20.77 -6.68
C LEU A 141 14.96 21.44 -5.78
N LEU A 142 13.67 21.25 -6.08
CA LEU A 142 12.59 21.85 -5.31
C LEU A 142 11.41 20.89 -5.17
N VAL A 143 10.95 20.71 -3.94
CA VAL A 143 9.70 20.05 -3.59
C VAL A 143 8.80 21.05 -2.87
N ASN A 144 7.66 21.34 -3.48
CA ASN A 144 6.63 22.21 -2.92
C ASN A 144 5.37 21.37 -2.68
N ALA A 145 5.04 21.12 -1.42
CA ALA A 145 3.91 20.32 -1.02
C ALA A 145 2.91 21.16 -0.22
N ILE A 146 1.71 21.32 -0.77
CA ILE A 146 0.63 22.13 -0.19
C ILE A 146 -0.50 21.18 0.20
N PHE A 147 -0.96 21.25 1.44
CA PHE A 147 -2.09 20.50 1.96
C PHE A 147 -3.17 21.47 2.42
N LEU A 148 -4.39 21.27 1.93
CA LEU A 148 -5.59 21.99 2.30
C LEU A 148 -6.64 21.01 2.82
N GLU A 149 -6.95 21.10 4.10
CA GLU A 149 -7.87 20.18 4.76
C GLU A 149 -8.82 20.96 5.66
N ASP A 150 -10.11 20.90 5.37
CA ASP A 150 -11.12 21.78 5.99
C ASP A 150 -11.31 21.52 7.49
N GLN A 151 -11.06 20.27 7.95
CA GLN A 151 -11.11 19.92 9.38
C GLN A 151 -9.91 20.47 10.16
N GLY A 152 -8.87 20.93 9.44
CA GLY A 152 -7.59 21.31 10.00
C GLY A 152 -6.76 20.12 10.50
N PHE A 153 -5.51 20.42 10.83
CA PHE A 153 -4.51 19.41 11.16
C PHE A 153 -4.38 19.21 12.67
N GLU A 154 -4.48 17.97 13.13
CA GLU A 154 -4.12 17.58 14.50
C GLU A 154 -2.63 17.34 14.60
N THR A 155 -2.07 16.65 13.59
CA THR A 155 -0.63 16.43 13.45
C THR A 155 -0.21 16.70 12.02
N PHE A 156 1.03 17.19 11.84
CA PHE A 156 1.68 17.28 10.55
C PHE A 156 3.19 17.18 10.76
N SER A 157 3.83 16.21 10.12
CA SER A 157 5.27 16.05 10.18
C SER A 157 5.82 15.56 8.84
N TYR A 158 7.09 15.84 8.60
CA TYR A 158 7.78 15.45 7.38
C TYR A 158 9.18 14.92 7.67
N MET A 159 9.65 14.03 6.81
CA MET A 159 11.03 13.56 6.78
C MET A 159 11.59 13.86 5.40
N LEU A 160 12.80 14.42 5.35
CA LEU A 160 13.48 14.76 4.11
C LEU A 160 14.30 13.57 3.59
N PRO A 161 14.65 13.55 2.29
CA PRO A 161 15.53 12.54 1.74
C PRO A 161 16.83 12.43 2.54
N MET A 162 17.27 11.18 2.79
CA MET A 162 18.50 10.85 3.54
C MET A 162 18.50 11.29 5.02
N ALA A 163 17.40 11.85 5.54
CA ALA A 163 17.23 12.10 6.97
C ALA A 163 16.70 10.84 7.69
N ASN A 164 16.99 10.72 8.99
CA ASN A 164 16.51 9.62 9.83
C ASN A 164 15.37 10.02 10.77
N ASP A 165 15.06 11.32 10.86
CA ASP A 165 14.11 11.88 11.82
C ASP A 165 13.00 12.66 11.13
N PHE A 166 11.84 12.74 11.80
CA PHE A 166 10.72 13.59 11.39
C PHE A 166 10.84 14.99 12.00
N HIS A 167 10.43 15.99 11.24
CA HIS A 167 10.28 17.38 11.66
C HIS A 167 8.80 17.76 11.63
N ASP A 168 8.37 18.57 12.59
CA ASP A 168 7.02 19.14 12.69
C ASP A 168 7.01 20.68 12.55
N ALA A 169 8.19 21.28 12.34
CA ALA A 169 8.40 22.70 12.13
C ALA A 169 9.45 22.90 11.01
N SER A 170 9.69 24.16 10.62
CA SER A 170 10.76 24.49 9.65
C SER A 170 12.13 23.98 10.13
N SER A 171 12.97 23.58 9.17
CA SER A 171 14.35 23.15 9.38
C SER A 171 15.32 23.94 8.49
N ASP A 172 16.63 23.68 8.60
CA ASP A 172 17.66 24.37 7.81
C ASP A 172 17.49 24.18 6.28
N LEU A 173 16.85 23.10 5.86
CA LEU A 173 16.69 22.74 4.44
C LEU A 173 15.25 22.86 3.94
N ALA A 174 14.28 23.06 4.84
CA ALA A 174 12.87 23.12 4.46
C ALA A 174 12.11 24.14 5.31
N SER A 175 11.25 24.91 4.64
CA SER A 175 10.32 25.84 5.30
C SER A 175 8.93 25.23 5.37
N LEU A 176 8.30 25.34 6.53
CA LEU A 176 6.92 24.93 6.78
C LEU A 176 6.09 26.15 7.19
N LEU A 177 5.08 26.48 6.39
CA LEU A 177 4.10 27.52 6.70
C LEU A 177 2.77 26.89 7.10
N GLU A 178 2.17 27.41 8.18
CA GLU A 178 1.04 26.77 8.84
C GLU A 178 -0.12 27.76 9.09
N THR A 179 -1.33 27.31 8.78
CA THR A 179 -2.59 27.91 9.24
C THR A 179 -3.50 26.76 9.71
N PRO A 180 -4.65 26.99 10.37
CA PRO A 180 -5.49 25.88 10.84
C PRO A 180 -5.80 24.82 9.78
N THR A 181 -6.09 25.24 8.53
CA THR A 181 -6.52 24.37 7.43
C THR A 181 -5.51 24.26 6.29
N LYS A 182 -4.31 24.85 6.43
CA LYS A 182 -3.25 24.79 5.40
C LYS A 182 -1.91 24.41 5.98
N ARG A 183 -1.18 23.54 5.28
CA ARG A 183 0.26 23.31 5.44
C ARG A 183 0.95 23.53 4.10
N SER A 184 2.07 24.23 4.10
CA SER A 184 2.89 24.47 2.91
C SER A 184 4.34 24.16 3.24
N LEU A 185 4.82 23.02 2.74
CA LEU A 185 6.20 22.57 2.88
C LEU A 185 6.97 22.90 1.61
N LEU A 186 8.03 23.69 1.73
CA LEU A 186 8.98 23.96 0.66
C LEU A 186 10.35 23.43 1.06
N TYR A 187 10.80 22.37 0.40
CA TYR A 187 12.14 21.81 0.49
C TYR A 187 12.90 22.18 -0.78
N GLN A 188 14.03 22.87 -0.65
CA GLN A 188 14.80 23.35 -1.80
C GLN A 188 16.29 23.19 -1.52
N LEU A 189 17.02 22.65 -2.49
CA LEU A 189 18.47 22.51 -2.42
C LEU A 189 19.15 23.13 -3.64
N SER A 190 20.19 23.92 -3.38
CA SER A 190 21.15 24.30 -4.41
C SER A 190 22.03 23.11 -4.80
N ARG A 191 22.69 23.21 -5.95
CA ARG A 191 23.66 22.21 -6.41
C ARG A 191 24.74 21.90 -5.36
N ASP A 192 25.26 22.92 -4.68
CA ASP A 192 26.30 22.74 -3.65
C ASP A 192 25.78 22.01 -2.41
N GLN A 193 24.54 22.29 -2.00
CA GLN A 193 23.91 21.58 -0.88
C GLN A 193 23.63 20.11 -1.24
N GLN A 194 23.26 19.83 -2.49
CA GLN A 194 23.13 18.45 -2.97
C GLN A 194 24.48 17.72 -2.95
N LEU A 195 25.54 18.39 -3.44
CA LEU A 195 26.89 17.82 -3.48
C LEU A 195 27.43 17.52 -2.07
N ALA A 196 27.10 18.38 -1.09
CA ALA A 196 27.46 18.15 0.31
C ALA A 196 26.80 16.88 0.89
N ALA A 197 25.63 16.47 0.37
CA ALA A 197 24.97 15.24 0.77
C ALA A 197 25.54 14.01 0.04
N SER A 198 25.78 14.10 -1.26
CA SER A 198 26.36 13.01 -2.06
C SER A 198 26.88 13.50 -3.42
N TYR A 199 27.94 12.85 -3.92
CA TYR A 199 28.52 13.12 -5.24
C TYR A 199 27.57 12.77 -6.40
N GLN A 200 26.57 11.92 -6.18
CA GLN A 200 25.53 11.57 -7.15
C GLN A 200 24.29 12.48 -7.05
N GLY A 201 24.28 13.41 -6.08
CA GLY A 201 23.10 14.19 -5.72
C GLY A 201 22.18 13.47 -4.74
N VAL A 202 20.93 13.91 -4.69
CA VAL A 202 19.94 13.46 -3.70
C VAL A 202 19.18 12.23 -4.21
N ALA A 203 18.99 11.24 -3.36
CA ALA A 203 18.11 10.10 -3.63
C ALA A 203 17.34 9.75 -2.35
N GLY A 204 16.02 9.62 -2.45
CA GLY A 204 15.17 9.24 -1.32
C GLY A 204 13.73 9.73 -1.47
N GLU A 205 13.05 9.88 -0.34
CA GLU A 205 11.66 10.31 -0.28
C GLU A 205 11.52 11.53 0.63
N VAL A 206 10.70 12.49 0.22
CA VAL A 206 10.03 13.38 1.18
C VAL A 206 8.80 12.62 1.68
N ILE A 207 8.81 12.20 2.95
CA ILE A 207 7.70 11.48 3.58
C ILE A 207 6.93 12.47 4.42
N ILE A 208 5.65 12.66 4.13
CA ILE A 208 4.76 13.56 4.87
C ILE A 208 3.70 12.72 5.55
N THR A 209 3.56 12.87 6.86
CA THR A 209 2.51 12.23 7.65
C THR A 209 1.67 13.28 8.35
N TYR A 210 0.35 13.11 8.32
CA TYR A 210 -0.55 14.03 8.99
C TYR A 210 -1.82 13.31 9.43
N ASP A 211 -2.51 13.90 10.40
CA ASP A 211 -3.87 13.52 10.75
C ASP A 211 -4.71 14.78 10.95
N LEU A 212 -6.03 14.63 10.80
CA LEU A 212 -6.96 15.74 10.91
C LEU A 212 -7.59 15.80 12.29
N ASN A 213 -7.97 17.00 12.71
CA ASN A 213 -8.75 17.16 13.93
C ASN A 213 -10.01 16.30 13.86
N SER A 214 -10.20 15.44 14.86
CA SER A 214 -11.40 14.61 14.90
C SER A 214 -12.66 15.46 15.00
N THR A 215 -13.65 15.16 14.17
CA THR A 215 -14.97 15.78 14.25
C THR A 215 -15.89 14.92 15.12
N GLN A 216 -16.56 15.52 16.11
CA GLN A 216 -17.62 14.82 16.85
C GLN A 216 -18.82 14.62 15.90
N GLY A 217 -19.05 13.41 15.41
CA GLY A 217 -20.22 13.09 14.58
C GLY A 217 -19.98 12.07 13.47
N ALA A 218 -20.84 12.10 12.45
CA ALA A 218 -20.80 11.19 11.30
C ALA A 218 -19.70 11.55 10.27
N GLY A 219 -18.62 12.21 10.70
CA GLY A 219 -17.57 12.73 9.84
C GLY A 219 -18.01 13.93 8.98
N MET A 220 -17.42 14.08 7.78
CA MET A 220 -17.54 15.27 6.93
C MET A 220 -18.08 14.92 5.55
N VAL A 221 -19.04 15.69 5.06
CA VAL A 221 -19.50 15.62 3.67
C VAL A 221 -19.04 16.89 2.95
N ASP A 222 -18.18 16.71 1.96
CA ASP A 222 -17.79 17.77 1.03
C ASP A 222 -18.65 17.65 -0.23
N VAL A 223 -19.21 18.76 -0.71
CA VAL A 223 -20.08 18.82 -1.89
C VAL A 223 -19.54 19.88 -2.83
N LYS A 224 -19.25 19.47 -4.07
CA LYS A 224 -18.77 20.35 -5.13
C LYS A 224 -19.51 20.05 -6.42
N ASP A 225 -20.26 21.04 -6.90
CA ASP A 225 -21.14 20.93 -8.06
C ASP A 225 -22.12 19.75 -7.92
N GLU A 226 -22.07 18.76 -8.81
CA GLU A 226 -22.91 17.56 -8.80
C GLU A 226 -22.28 16.37 -8.04
N TYR A 227 -21.10 16.56 -7.44
CA TYR A 227 -20.34 15.52 -6.77
C TYR A 227 -20.27 15.75 -5.26
N PHE A 228 -20.15 14.66 -4.50
CA PHE A 228 -19.89 14.72 -3.07
C PHE A 228 -18.91 13.64 -2.63
N VAL A 229 -18.21 13.89 -1.54
CA VAL A 229 -17.40 12.90 -0.83
C VAL A 229 -17.78 12.91 0.64
N HIS A 230 -18.10 11.73 1.18
CA HIS A 230 -18.40 11.54 2.60
C HIS A 230 -17.25 10.81 3.30
N TYR A 231 -16.51 11.52 4.13
CA TYR A 231 -15.50 10.98 5.02
C TYR A 231 -16.15 10.56 6.33
N PHE A 232 -16.25 9.26 6.60
CA PHE A 232 -16.88 8.72 7.81
C PHE A 232 -15.83 8.09 8.74
N THR A 233 -15.32 8.87 9.69
CA THR A 233 -14.32 8.44 10.68
C THR A 233 -14.69 8.93 12.08
N PRO A 234 -15.78 8.41 12.68
CA PRO A 234 -16.20 8.83 14.01
C PRO A 234 -15.12 8.54 15.05
N SER A 235 -14.84 9.50 15.93
CA SER A 235 -13.96 9.33 17.09
C SER A 235 -14.75 9.02 18.36
N GLY A 236 -14.07 8.49 19.39
CA GLY A 236 -14.68 8.25 20.70
C GLY A 236 -15.65 7.07 20.80
N LEU A 237 -15.76 6.23 19.76
CA LEU A 237 -16.53 5.00 19.84
C LEU A 237 -15.77 3.94 20.65
N LYS A 238 -16.46 3.28 21.59
CA LYS A 238 -15.90 2.12 22.27
C LYS A 238 -15.61 1.02 21.22
N PRO A 239 -14.42 0.40 21.22
CA PRO A 239 -14.15 -0.78 20.41
C PRO A 239 -15.25 -1.83 20.60
N ILE A 240 -15.72 -2.41 19.49
CA ILE A 240 -16.68 -3.51 19.53
C ILE A 240 -15.90 -4.78 19.90
N ASP A 241 -16.27 -5.42 21.00
CA ASP A 241 -15.76 -6.72 21.43
C ASP A 241 -15.93 -7.76 20.31
N LYS A 242 -15.02 -8.72 20.22
CA LYS A 242 -14.95 -9.65 19.07
C LYS A 242 -15.00 -11.10 19.54
N ASN A 243 -15.47 -11.97 18.66
CA ASN A 243 -15.18 -13.40 18.70
C ASN A 243 -14.28 -13.69 17.49
N ILE A 244 -13.07 -14.15 17.74
CA ILE A 244 -12.03 -14.30 16.73
C ILE A 244 -11.67 -15.78 16.60
N LEU A 245 -11.69 -16.33 15.38
CA LEU A 245 -11.12 -17.64 15.11
C LEU A 245 -9.91 -17.51 14.20
N PHE A 246 -8.75 -17.95 14.68
CA PHE A 246 -7.54 -18.05 13.88
C PHE A 246 -7.48 -19.44 13.25
N VAL A 247 -7.66 -19.49 11.92
CA VAL A 247 -7.63 -20.73 11.14
C VAL A 247 -6.26 -20.83 10.47
N LEU A 248 -5.42 -21.70 11.03
CA LEU A 248 -3.99 -21.80 10.73
C LEU A 248 -3.70 -23.02 9.86
N ASP A 249 -3.19 -22.77 8.66
CA ASP A 249 -2.66 -23.83 7.80
C ASP A 249 -1.32 -24.31 8.34
N THR A 250 -1.26 -25.60 8.67
CA THR A 250 -0.05 -26.29 9.10
C THR A 250 0.35 -27.39 8.11
N SER A 251 -0.08 -27.27 6.84
CA SER A 251 0.21 -28.23 5.79
C SER A 251 1.71 -28.31 5.46
N GLY A 252 2.13 -29.37 4.78
CA GLY A 252 3.54 -29.57 4.42
C GLY A 252 4.12 -28.44 3.56
N SER A 253 3.30 -27.74 2.77
CA SER A 253 3.74 -26.60 1.97
C SER A 253 4.18 -25.41 2.82
N MET A 254 3.65 -25.26 4.04
CA MET A 254 4.02 -24.21 4.99
C MET A 254 5.42 -24.40 5.61
N ALA A 255 6.12 -25.51 5.34
CA ALA A 255 7.43 -25.78 5.90
C ALA A 255 8.48 -24.68 5.63
N GLY A 256 9.46 -24.57 6.52
CA GLY A 256 10.53 -23.57 6.43
C GLY A 256 10.10 -22.21 7.00
N ILE A 257 10.42 -21.13 6.27
CA ILE A 257 10.23 -19.76 6.75
C ILE A 257 8.76 -19.40 6.99
N LYS A 258 7.82 -19.95 6.20
CA LYS A 258 6.38 -19.63 6.31
C LYS A 258 5.79 -20.04 7.65
N ILE A 259 6.03 -21.27 8.11
CA ILE A 259 5.53 -21.73 9.43
C ILE A 259 6.26 -21.01 10.57
N GLN A 260 7.50 -20.57 10.38
CA GLN A 260 8.21 -19.74 11.36
C GLN A 260 7.55 -18.36 11.49
N GLN A 261 7.38 -17.64 10.37
CA GLN A 261 6.71 -16.34 10.33
C GLN A 261 5.25 -16.43 10.84
N LEU A 262 4.55 -17.52 10.54
CA LEU A 262 3.20 -17.78 11.06
C LEU A 262 3.21 -17.81 12.59
N ARG A 263 4.15 -18.55 13.20
CA ARG A 263 4.27 -18.64 14.66
C ARG A 263 4.63 -17.29 15.27
N GLU A 264 5.65 -16.61 14.76
CA GLU A 264 6.07 -15.29 15.24
C GLU A 264 4.95 -14.25 15.16
N SER A 265 4.20 -14.24 14.05
CA SER A 265 3.03 -13.38 13.86
C SER A 265 1.93 -13.72 14.87
N MET A 266 1.64 -15.00 15.08
CA MET A 266 0.61 -15.43 16.02
C MET A 266 0.96 -15.11 17.47
N LEU A 267 2.23 -15.26 17.88
CA LEU A 267 2.68 -14.86 19.22
C LEU A 267 2.46 -13.35 19.43
N THR A 268 2.85 -12.55 18.45
CA THR A 268 2.65 -11.09 18.48
C THR A 268 1.16 -10.73 18.56
N ILE A 269 0.29 -11.44 17.84
CA ILE A 269 -1.16 -11.22 17.88
C ILE A 269 -1.71 -11.57 19.27
N LEU A 270 -1.34 -12.74 19.80
CA LEU A 270 -1.82 -13.20 21.11
C LEU A 270 -1.40 -12.25 22.24
N ASP A 271 -0.17 -11.72 22.20
CA ASP A 271 0.32 -10.71 23.16
C ASP A 271 -0.47 -9.40 23.13
N ASN A 272 -1.09 -9.06 21.99
CA ASN A 272 -1.79 -7.79 21.78
C ASN A 272 -3.32 -7.95 21.67
N LEU A 273 -3.86 -9.14 21.95
CA LEU A 273 -5.31 -9.36 21.99
C LEU A 273 -5.94 -8.50 23.10
N ASN A 274 -7.09 -7.90 22.80
CA ASN A 274 -7.84 -7.17 23.81
C ASN A 274 -8.45 -8.17 24.80
N PRO A 275 -8.25 -8.03 26.13
CA PRO A 275 -8.79 -8.95 27.12
C PRO A 275 -10.32 -9.09 27.09
N ASP A 276 -11.04 -8.10 26.57
CA ASP A 276 -12.49 -8.15 26.40
C ASP A 276 -12.92 -9.02 25.21
N ASP A 277 -12.01 -9.39 24.29
CA ASP A 277 -12.29 -10.24 23.14
C ASP A 277 -12.34 -11.73 23.52
N ASN A 278 -13.04 -12.51 22.70
CA ASN A 278 -12.97 -13.96 22.74
C ASN A 278 -12.18 -14.46 21.53
N PHE A 279 -11.43 -15.55 21.70
CA PHE A 279 -10.65 -16.14 20.64
C PHE A 279 -10.58 -17.67 20.73
N ASN A 280 -10.23 -18.32 19.61
CA ASN A 280 -9.78 -19.71 19.58
C ASN A 280 -8.89 -19.92 18.34
N ILE A 281 -8.10 -21.00 18.37
CA ILE A 281 -7.19 -21.40 17.29
C ILE A 281 -7.70 -22.72 16.72
N LEU A 282 -7.94 -22.75 15.41
CA LEU A 282 -8.17 -23.95 14.62
C LEU A 282 -6.96 -24.16 13.72
N ARG A 283 -6.21 -25.23 13.91
CA ARG A 283 -5.15 -25.63 12.99
C ARG A 283 -5.66 -26.70 12.05
N PHE A 284 -5.16 -26.71 10.82
CA PHE A 284 -5.53 -27.74 9.84
C PHE A 284 -4.36 -28.14 8.96
N GLU A 285 -4.34 -29.43 8.63
CA GLU A 285 -3.52 -30.03 7.58
C GLU A 285 -4.42 -31.01 6.82
N SER A 286 -4.21 -32.32 6.95
CA SER A 286 -5.15 -33.34 6.44
C SER A 286 -6.44 -33.41 7.26
N ASN A 287 -6.41 -32.99 8.51
CA ASN A 287 -7.54 -32.92 9.43
C ASN A 287 -7.53 -31.56 10.14
N THR A 288 -8.63 -31.24 10.81
CA THR A 288 -8.80 -30.05 11.64
C THR A 288 -8.59 -30.39 13.12
N SER A 289 -8.11 -29.42 13.90
CA SER A 289 -7.97 -29.53 15.35
C SER A 289 -8.12 -28.14 15.95
N THR A 290 -9.09 -27.97 16.83
CA THR A 290 -9.25 -26.74 17.63
C THR A 290 -8.49 -26.84 18.94
N LEU A 291 -8.06 -25.70 19.48
CA LEU A 291 -7.49 -25.61 20.82
C LEU A 291 -8.57 -25.74 21.89
N PHE A 292 -9.64 -24.96 21.74
CA PHE A 292 -10.81 -24.98 22.61
C PHE A 292 -12.04 -25.49 21.84
N ASP A 293 -13.07 -25.95 22.53
CA ASP A 293 -14.33 -26.38 21.90
C ASP A 293 -15.07 -25.19 21.23
N TYR A 294 -14.90 -23.98 21.76
CA TYR A 294 -15.49 -22.73 21.28
C TYR A 294 -14.59 -21.54 21.65
N PRO A 295 -14.74 -20.36 21.01
CA PRO A 295 -14.03 -19.15 21.41
C PRO A 295 -14.18 -18.80 22.89
N VAL A 296 -13.05 -18.64 23.58
CA VAL A 296 -12.94 -18.34 25.01
C VAL A 296 -12.40 -16.93 25.23
N GLU A 297 -12.60 -16.35 26.40
CA GLU A 297 -12.06 -15.02 26.75
C GLU A 297 -10.54 -14.97 26.61
N ALA A 298 -10.02 -13.84 26.10
CA ALA A 298 -8.59 -13.55 25.98
C ALA A 298 -7.95 -13.17 27.33
N ASN A 299 -8.16 -14.00 28.35
CA ASN A 299 -7.50 -13.88 29.64
C ASN A 299 -6.09 -14.51 29.60
N LEU A 300 -5.26 -14.17 30.59
CA LEU A 300 -3.85 -14.61 30.66
C LEU A 300 -3.70 -16.14 30.55
N THR A 301 -4.54 -16.92 31.23
CA THR A 301 -4.45 -18.39 31.21
C THR A 301 -4.73 -18.97 29.83
N ASN A 302 -5.79 -18.51 29.16
CA ASN A 302 -6.13 -18.98 27.82
C ASN A 302 -5.09 -18.53 26.77
N ILE A 303 -4.54 -17.32 26.93
CA ILE A 303 -3.46 -16.80 26.07
C ILE A 303 -2.20 -17.64 26.25
N GLU A 304 -1.79 -17.95 27.49
CA GLU A 304 -0.63 -18.80 27.77
C GLU A 304 -0.78 -20.19 27.13
N GLU A 305 -1.95 -20.81 27.24
CA GLU A 305 -2.23 -22.11 26.60
C GLU A 305 -2.12 -22.03 25.06
N ALA A 306 -2.65 -20.95 24.48
CA ALA A 306 -2.53 -20.70 23.04
C ALA A 306 -1.08 -20.46 22.60
N MET A 307 -0.27 -19.75 23.38
CA MET A 307 1.15 -19.55 23.11
C MET A 307 1.93 -20.87 23.15
N ILE A 308 1.63 -21.75 24.10
CA ILE A 308 2.23 -23.09 24.18
C ILE A 308 1.88 -23.91 22.93
N LEU A 309 0.62 -23.91 22.49
CA LEU A 309 0.22 -24.56 21.23
C LEU A 309 1.05 -24.04 20.05
N VAL A 310 1.12 -22.71 19.90
CA VAL A 310 1.82 -22.06 18.78
C VAL A 310 3.31 -22.38 18.78
N ASN A 311 3.97 -22.36 19.93
CA ASN A 311 5.40 -22.63 20.04
C ASN A 311 5.75 -24.10 19.85
N ASP A 312 5.05 -24.99 20.55
CA ASP A 312 5.53 -26.35 20.78
C ASP A 312 4.89 -27.37 19.85
N THR A 313 3.67 -27.08 19.36
CA THR A 313 2.84 -28.06 18.66
C THR A 313 2.68 -27.77 17.17
N ILE A 314 2.64 -26.49 16.76
CA ILE A 314 2.51 -26.13 15.34
C ILE A 314 3.76 -26.53 14.55
N LYS A 315 3.59 -27.52 13.67
CA LYS A 315 4.62 -28.02 12.75
C LYS A 315 3.98 -28.28 11.40
N ALA A 316 4.72 -28.00 10.33
CA ALA A 316 4.26 -28.25 8.96
C ALA A 316 4.23 -29.76 8.67
N GLY A 317 3.13 -30.26 8.11
CA GLY A 317 2.95 -31.67 7.77
C GLY A 317 1.66 -31.95 7.00
N GLY A 318 1.53 -33.15 6.44
CA GLY A 318 0.28 -33.61 5.82
C GLY A 318 -0.20 -32.81 4.60
N GLY A 319 -1.48 -32.97 4.28
CA GLY A 319 -2.18 -32.26 3.22
C GLY A 319 -2.85 -30.97 3.69
N THR A 320 -3.85 -30.50 2.92
CA THR A 320 -4.42 -29.15 3.06
C THR A 320 -5.95 -29.21 2.90
N ALA A 321 -6.68 -29.37 4.01
CA ALA A 321 -8.14 -29.53 4.08
C ALA A 321 -8.88 -28.18 4.26
N ILE A 322 -8.66 -27.23 3.34
CA ILE A 322 -9.19 -25.84 3.43
C ILE A 322 -10.71 -25.80 3.64
N ASN A 323 -11.46 -26.61 2.89
CA ASN A 323 -12.93 -26.60 2.96
C ASN A 323 -13.41 -26.91 4.37
N ASP A 324 -12.87 -27.96 4.97
CA ASP A 324 -13.37 -28.51 6.23
C ASP A 324 -12.98 -27.56 7.37
N ALA A 325 -11.77 -27.00 7.33
CA ALA A 325 -11.31 -25.97 8.26
C ALA A 325 -12.20 -24.72 8.26
N LEU A 326 -12.55 -24.21 7.07
CA LEU A 326 -13.41 -23.01 6.97
C LEU A 326 -14.85 -23.30 7.41
N LEU A 327 -15.42 -24.46 7.06
CA LEU A 327 -16.78 -24.81 7.49
C LEU A 327 -16.84 -25.02 9.00
N GLU A 328 -15.89 -25.74 9.59
CA GLU A 328 -15.80 -25.94 11.04
C GLU A 328 -15.66 -24.60 11.78
N ALA A 329 -14.83 -23.70 11.25
CA ALA A 329 -14.67 -22.36 11.80
C ALA A 329 -15.98 -21.56 11.83
N ILE A 330 -16.73 -21.57 10.72
CA ILE A 330 -18.01 -20.88 10.60
C ILE A 330 -19.04 -21.50 11.55
N ILE A 331 -19.10 -22.83 11.62
CA ILE A 331 -20.01 -23.55 12.51
C ILE A 331 -19.71 -23.23 13.98
N SER A 332 -18.43 -23.22 14.38
CA SER A 332 -17.99 -22.89 15.75
C SER A 332 -18.45 -21.48 16.17
N LEU A 333 -18.29 -20.48 15.29
CA LEU A 333 -18.74 -19.12 15.57
C LEU A 333 -20.27 -19.00 15.58
N LYS A 334 -20.99 -19.68 14.68
CA LYS A 334 -22.47 -19.67 14.63
C LYS A 334 -23.11 -20.39 15.82
N ALA A 335 -22.42 -21.33 16.44
CA ALA A 335 -22.90 -22.05 17.62
C ALA A 335 -22.91 -21.17 18.88
N LEU A 336 -22.17 -20.05 18.88
CA LEU A 336 -22.16 -19.13 20.01
C LEU A 336 -23.52 -18.45 20.19
N PRO A 337 -23.98 -18.24 21.44
CA PRO A 337 -25.24 -17.58 21.69
C PRO A 337 -25.21 -16.15 21.13
N ASN A 338 -26.20 -15.82 20.29
CA ASN A 338 -26.36 -14.54 19.59
C ASN A 338 -26.73 -13.36 20.52
N LYS A 339 -26.31 -13.41 21.79
CA LYS A 339 -26.66 -12.46 22.86
C LYS A 339 -25.64 -11.35 23.05
N SER A 340 -24.44 -11.49 22.50
CA SER A 340 -23.41 -10.46 22.57
C SER A 340 -23.38 -9.68 21.26
N ARG A 341 -23.27 -8.34 21.33
CA ARG A 341 -23.07 -7.47 20.14
C ARG A 341 -21.63 -7.61 19.58
N ARG A 342 -21.05 -8.82 19.65
CA ARG A 342 -19.66 -9.10 19.29
C ARG A 342 -19.55 -9.31 17.79
N ALA A 343 -18.52 -8.71 17.19
CA ALA A 343 -18.19 -8.97 15.80
C ALA A 343 -17.62 -10.39 15.66
N GLN A 344 -18.08 -11.16 14.66
CA GLN A 344 -17.60 -12.52 14.40
C GLN A 344 -16.55 -12.47 13.29
N LEU A 345 -15.31 -12.85 13.59
CA LEU A 345 -14.18 -12.73 12.66
C LEU A 345 -13.44 -14.06 12.52
N ILE A 346 -13.12 -14.43 11.29
CA ILE A 346 -12.16 -15.49 10.97
C ILE A 346 -10.92 -14.84 10.36
N PHE A 347 -9.75 -15.16 10.88
CA PHE A 347 -8.48 -14.90 10.22
C PHE A 347 -7.97 -16.23 9.67
N PHE A 348 -7.94 -16.35 8.35
CA PHE A 348 -7.52 -17.55 7.63
C PHE A 348 -6.11 -17.35 7.08
N LEU A 349 -5.16 -18.13 7.60
CA LEU A 349 -3.72 -18.01 7.32
C LEU A 349 -3.26 -19.26 6.58
N THR A 350 -2.85 -19.11 5.32
CA THR A 350 -2.53 -20.26 4.44
C THR A 350 -1.60 -19.83 3.31
N ASP A 351 -0.82 -20.76 2.76
CA ASP A 351 -0.20 -20.60 1.44
C ASP A 351 -1.06 -21.16 0.30
N GLY A 352 -2.30 -21.58 0.59
CA GLY A 352 -3.32 -21.98 -0.37
C GLY A 352 -3.20 -23.42 -0.86
N GLY A 353 -3.98 -23.75 -1.90
CA GLY A 353 -3.92 -25.05 -2.56
C GLY A 353 -4.51 -26.21 -1.76
N ALA A 354 -5.85 -26.33 -1.77
CA ALA A 354 -6.51 -27.46 -1.13
C ALA A 354 -6.11 -28.80 -1.79
N THR A 355 -5.66 -29.76 -0.99
CA THR A 355 -5.21 -31.10 -1.43
C THR A 355 -6.01 -32.26 -0.81
N VAL A 356 -6.75 -32.00 0.26
CA VAL A 356 -7.56 -32.99 0.99
C VAL A 356 -9.03 -32.56 0.99
N GLY A 357 -9.94 -33.54 0.89
CA GLY A 357 -11.38 -33.30 0.86
C GLY A 357 -11.82 -32.57 -0.41
N VAL A 358 -12.56 -31.48 -0.25
CA VAL A 358 -13.00 -30.65 -1.39
C VAL A 358 -11.86 -29.74 -1.85
N THR A 359 -11.30 -30.02 -3.03
CA THR A 359 -10.15 -29.28 -3.59
C THR A 359 -10.51 -28.25 -4.66
N SER A 360 -11.73 -28.30 -5.19
CA SER A 360 -12.20 -27.35 -6.21
C SER A 360 -12.47 -25.97 -5.60
N ARG A 361 -11.66 -24.96 -5.95
CA ARG A 361 -11.82 -23.55 -5.51
C ARG A 361 -13.26 -23.06 -5.57
N LYS A 362 -13.92 -23.25 -6.72
CA LYS A 362 -15.31 -22.83 -6.93
C LYS A 362 -16.26 -23.50 -5.94
N LYS A 363 -16.06 -24.78 -5.66
CA LYS A 363 -16.89 -25.53 -4.71
C LYS A 363 -16.63 -25.09 -3.28
N ILE A 364 -15.38 -24.82 -2.91
CA ILE A 364 -15.04 -24.27 -1.58
C ILE A 364 -15.73 -22.92 -1.37
N LEU A 365 -15.61 -21.99 -2.33
CA LEU A 365 -16.28 -20.68 -2.27
C LEU A 365 -17.81 -20.84 -2.12
N GLN A 366 -18.42 -21.73 -2.91
CA GLN A 366 -19.85 -22.04 -2.81
C GLN A 366 -20.26 -22.60 -1.45
N ASN A 367 -19.47 -23.53 -0.90
CA ASN A 367 -19.72 -24.12 0.41
C ASN A 367 -19.63 -23.07 1.51
N VAL A 368 -18.55 -22.28 1.53
CA VAL A 368 -18.35 -21.19 2.49
C VAL A 368 -19.49 -20.18 2.41
N LYS A 369 -19.87 -19.74 1.20
CA LYS A 369 -20.97 -18.81 0.98
C LYS A 369 -22.33 -19.37 1.42
N SER A 370 -22.52 -20.70 1.32
CA SER A 370 -23.76 -21.34 1.76
C SER A 370 -23.84 -21.44 3.28
N GLU A 371 -22.70 -21.65 3.94
CA GLU A 371 -22.63 -21.79 5.40
C GLU A 371 -22.57 -20.43 6.13
N ASN A 372 -21.87 -19.45 5.56
CA ASN A 372 -21.79 -18.09 6.06
C ASN A 372 -22.88 -17.22 5.41
N ASP A 373 -23.92 -16.88 6.18
CA ASP A 373 -25.03 -16.01 5.76
C ASP A 373 -24.66 -14.51 5.69
N GLY A 374 -23.36 -14.20 5.83
CA GLY A 374 -22.81 -12.85 5.86
C GLY A 374 -22.67 -12.28 7.28
N SER A 375 -22.88 -13.08 8.32
CA SER A 375 -22.68 -12.69 9.71
C SER A 375 -21.21 -12.70 10.15
N ILE A 376 -20.34 -13.43 9.45
CA ILE A 376 -18.91 -13.58 9.80
C ILE A 376 -18.04 -12.92 8.72
N SER A 377 -17.10 -12.08 9.14
CA SER A 377 -16.07 -11.55 8.24
C SER A 377 -14.88 -12.50 8.17
N ILE A 378 -14.43 -12.85 6.96
CA ILE A 378 -13.27 -13.74 6.75
C ILE A 378 -12.12 -12.93 6.13
N TYR A 379 -11.08 -12.70 6.93
CA TYR A 379 -9.83 -12.08 6.50
C TYR A 379 -8.84 -13.16 6.08
N CYS A 380 -8.16 -12.98 4.96
CA CYS A 380 -7.23 -13.98 4.45
C CYS A 380 -5.80 -13.44 4.42
N LEU A 381 -4.86 -14.19 4.97
CA LEU A 381 -3.43 -13.90 4.94
C LEU A 381 -2.73 -14.98 4.10
N GLY A 382 -2.24 -14.59 2.94
CA GLY A 382 -1.53 -15.47 2.01
C GLY A 382 -0.04 -15.49 2.29
N PHE A 383 0.52 -16.64 2.67
CA PHE A 383 1.94 -16.79 2.98
C PHE A 383 2.76 -17.20 1.77
N GLY A 384 3.79 -16.40 1.48
CA GLY A 384 4.83 -16.74 0.53
C GLY A 384 4.46 -16.63 -0.94
N VAL A 385 5.48 -16.72 -1.80
CA VAL A 385 5.35 -16.31 -3.22
C VAL A 385 4.31 -17.17 -3.95
N ASN A 386 4.25 -18.46 -3.61
CA ASN A 386 3.39 -19.44 -4.26
C ASN A 386 1.94 -19.43 -3.77
N SER A 387 1.54 -18.49 -2.90
CA SER A 387 0.17 -18.50 -2.40
C SER A 387 -0.89 -18.26 -3.48
N ASP A 388 -2.04 -18.92 -3.32
CA ASP A 388 -3.18 -18.82 -4.22
C ASP A 388 -3.94 -17.50 -4.04
N ASP A 389 -3.27 -16.39 -4.37
CA ASP A 389 -3.73 -15.03 -4.07
C ASP A 389 -5.08 -14.71 -4.72
N LYS A 390 -5.35 -15.29 -5.89
CA LYS A 390 -6.62 -15.10 -6.58
C LYS A 390 -7.77 -15.70 -5.79
N PHE A 391 -7.62 -16.96 -5.36
CA PHE A 391 -8.61 -17.65 -4.53
C PHE A 391 -8.82 -16.93 -3.20
N LEU A 392 -7.75 -16.56 -2.50
CA LEU A 392 -7.83 -15.92 -1.19
C LEU A 392 -8.46 -14.52 -1.26
N LYS A 393 -8.16 -13.74 -2.31
CA LYS A 393 -8.83 -12.45 -2.56
C LYS A 393 -10.32 -12.61 -2.81
N GLU A 394 -10.71 -13.62 -3.58
CA GLU A 394 -12.12 -13.90 -3.88
C GLU A 394 -12.87 -14.35 -2.61
N LEU A 395 -12.28 -15.26 -1.84
CA LEU A 395 -12.82 -15.72 -0.56
C LEU A 395 -13.04 -14.57 0.43
N ALA A 396 -12.03 -13.72 0.64
CA ALA A 396 -12.16 -12.57 1.54
C ALA A 396 -13.24 -11.59 1.05
N LYS A 397 -13.25 -11.28 -0.25
CA LYS A 397 -14.22 -10.35 -0.86
C LYS A 397 -15.66 -10.83 -0.72
N GLU A 398 -15.92 -12.12 -0.94
CA GLU A 398 -17.27 -12.69 -0.77
C GLU A 398 -17.75 -12.72 0.68
N ASN A 399 -16.84 -12.59 1.64
CA ASN A 399 -17.11 -12.69 3.08
C ASN A 399 -16.72 -11.40 3.84
N ARG A 400 -16.87 -10.22 3.22
CA ARG A 400 -16.68 -8.89 3.85
C ARG A 400 -15.32 -8.68 4.55
N GLY A 401 -14.32 -9.46 4.19
CA GLY A 401 -12.97 -9.33 4.68
C GLY A 401 -12.04 -8.75 3.64
N ILE A 402 -10.76 -8.71 4.01
CA ILE A 402 -9.67 -8.22 3.17
C ILE A 402 -8.60 -9.31 3.10
N TYR A 403 -7.95 -9.37 1.95
CA TYR A 403 -6.77 -10.21 1.74
C TYR A 403 -5.49 -9.40 1.93
N ALA A 404 -4.52 -9.96 2.64
CA ALA A 404 -3.16 -9.44 2.74
C ALA A 404 -2.15 -10.52 2.35
N LYS A 405 -1.09 -10.13 1.62
CA LYS A 405 0.07 -10.99 1.33
C LYS A 405 1.08 -10.83 2.45
N ILE A 406 1.57 -11.95 2.97
CA ILE A 406 2.74 -12.02 3.84
C ILE A 406 3.90 -12.51 2.99
N PRO A 407 4.84 -11.63 2.59
CA PRO A 407 6.02 -12.05 1.85
C PRO A 407 6.91 -12.94 2.72
N GLU A 408 7.61 -13.87 2.10
CA GLU A 408 8.70 -14.61 2.76
C GLU A 408 9.84 -13.61 3.00
N ASP A 409 10.11 -13.30 4.26
CA ASP A 409 11.26 -12.46 4.62
C ASP A 409 12.52 -13.32 4.39
N THR A 410 13.45 -12.80 3.59
CA THR A 410 14.75 -13.45 3.30
C THR A 410 15.75 -13.28 4.42
#